data_AF-A0A6L6ABB6-F1
#
_entry.id   AF-A0A6L6ABB6-F1
#
_cell.length_a   1.000
_cell.length_b   1.000
_cell.length_c   1.000
_cell.angle_alpha   90.00
_cell.angle_beta   90.00
_cell.angle_gamma   90.00
#
_symmetry.space_group_name_H-M   'P 1'
#
loop_
_entity.id
_entity.type
_entity.pdbx_description
1 polymer ?
#
loop_
_entity_poly.entity_id
_entity_poly.type
_entity_poly.pdbx_seq_one_letter_code
_entity_poly.pdbx_strand_id
1 'polypeptide(L)'
;MRKVRRRRAEEDSTSQGGWLFADSFLALMVIFLATISFVPSLGGGLTGTGNIGNIAGGNYVKGLNIAYESFDAARIKSDIEGFIAAEKLPRSSVVLFAKIVGGYNPAQESEEEGKFRALLFSAQIQKAEIAYFSSAKIDLGSSKLLKANQIVLRLTLSPQ
;
A
#
# COMPACT_ATOMS: atom_id res chain seq x y z
N MET A 1 82.18 13.67 19.88
CA MET A 1 80.95 13.54 19.07
C MET A 1 79.76 13.30 20.01
N ARG A 2 78.78 14.21 20.07
CA ARG A 2 77.62 14.13 20.98
C ARG A 2 76.45 13.47 20.25
N LYS A 3 75.99 12.30 20.72
CA LYS A 3 74.81 11.60 20.16
C LYS A 3 73.53 12.32 20.57
N VAL A 4 72.81 12.87 19.58
CA VAL A 4 71.47 13.45 19.77
C VAL A 4 70.45 12.30 19.73
N ARG A 5 69.72 12.08 20.84
CA ARG A 5 68.59 11.13 20.86
C ARG A 5 67.42 11.75 20.10
N ARG A 6 67.05 11.16 18.97
CA ARG A 6 65.84 11.49 18.21
C ARG A 6 64.63 11.02 19.03
N ARG A 7 63.83 11.94 19.59
CA ARG A 7 62.53 11.57 20.18
C ARG A 7 61.65 11.07 19.04
N ARG A 8 61.15 9.83 19.12
CA ARG A 8 59.98 9.42 18.34
C ARG A 8 58.80 10.20 18.91
N ALA A 9 58.23 11.10 18.13
CA ALA A 9 56.89 11.59 18.44
C ALA A 9 55.97 10.40 18.24
N GLU A 10 55.36 9.91 19.31
CA GLU A 10 54.22 9.00 19.19
C GLU A 10 53.14 9.79 18.47
N GLU A 11 52.74 9.33 17.28
CA GLU A 11 51.70 9.97 16.48
C GLU A 11 50.36 9.78 17.20
N ASP A 12 49.98 10.77 18.00
CA ASP A 12 48.70 10.82 18.70
C ASP A 12 47.55 10.83 17.68
N SER A 13 47.03 9.63 17.41
CA SER A 13 45.99 9.37 16.42
C SER A 13 44.59 9.66 16.95
N THR A 14 44.47 10.11 18.21
CA THR A 14 43.21 10.47 18.87
C THR A 14 42.48 11.57 18.11
N SER A 15 43.20 12.48 17.46
CA SER A 15 42.63 13.57 16.66
C SER A 15 41.99 13.11 15.34
N GLN A 16 42.41 11.97 14.79
CA GLN A 16 41.86 11.40 13.55
C GLN A 16 40.58 10.58 13.78
N GLY A 17 40.37 10.09 15.01
CA GLY A 17 39.16 9.33 15.37
C GLY A 17 37.87 10.15 15.29
N GLY A 18 37.95 11.46 15.54
CA GLY A 18 36.78 12.35 15.49
C GLY A 18 36.20 12.52 14.07
N TRP A 19 37.06 12.56 13.06
CA TRP A 19 36.64 12.66 11.64
C TRP A 19 35.97 11.37 11.15
N LEU A 20 36.50 10.22 11.55
CA LEU A 20 35.92 8.91 11.24
C LEU A 20 34.53 8.75 11.90
N PHE A 21 34.38 9.23 13.14
CA PHE A 21 33.11 9.15 13.86
C PHE A 21 32.06 10.10 13.27
N ALA A 22 32.45 11.28 12.81
CA ALA A 22 31.56 12.21 12.13
C ALA A 22 31.05 11.66 10.78
N ASP A 23 31.92 11.05 9.98
CA ASP A 23 31.56 10.45 8.68
C ASP A 23 30.62 9.25 8.84
N SER A 24 30.91 8.37 9.81
CA SER A 24 30.05 7.22 10.13
C SER A 24 28.66 7.63 10.65
N PHE A 25 28.55 8.70 11.44
CA PHE A 25 27.23 9.21 11.85
C PHE A 25 26.46 9.86 10.71
N LEU A 26 27.14 10.59 9.82
CA LEU A 26 26.51 11.16 8.63
C LEU A 26 25.96 10.04 7.74
N ALA A 27 26.75 8.99 7.50
CA ALA A 27 26.33 7.82 6.74
C ALA A 27 25.10 7.13 7.37
N LEU A 28 25.08 6.93 8.69
CA LEU A 28 23.94 6.34 9.40
C LEU A 28 22.68 7.22 9.31
N MET A 29 22.80 8.55 9.43
CA MET A 29 21.68 9.47 9.26
C MET A 29 21.07 9.40 7.86
N VAL A 30 21.92 9.33 6.82
CA VAL A 30 21.47 9.22 5.42
C VAL A 30 20.75 7.89 5.17
N ILE A 31 21.23 6.79 5.76
CA ILE A 31 20.54 5.49 5.69
C ILE A 31 19.15 5.58 6.33
N PHE A 32 19.03 6.18 7.52
CA PHE A 32 17.72 6.35 8.16
C PHE A 32 16.81 7.29 7.37
N LEU A 33 17.31 8.40 6.82
CA LEU A 33 16.52 9.31 5.99
C LEU A 33 16.01 8.63 4.71
N ALA A 34 16.88 7.88 4.02
CA ALA A 34 16.51 7.15 2.82
C ALA A 34 15.47 6.05 3.13
N THR A 35 15.65 5.30 4.23
CA THR A 35 14.76 4.19 4.59
C THR A 35 13.40 4.62 5.14
N ILE A 36 13.26 5.81 5.74
CA ILE A 36 11.94 6.37 6.11
C ILE A 36 11.19 6.89 4.86
N SER A 37 11.90 7.31 3.80
CA SER A 37 11.27 7.83 2.57
C SER A 37 10.63 6.77 1.67
N PHE A 38 10.92 5.49 1.89
CA PHE A 38 10.39 4.37 1.10
C PHE A 38 9.26 3.61 1.81
N VAL A 39 8.43 4.28 2.61
CA VAL A 39 7.10 3.72 2.92
C VAL A 39 6.25 3.91 1.66
N PRO A 40 5.87 2.85 0.92
CA PRO A 40 4.98 3.02 -0.21
C PRO A 40 3.65 3.53 0.35
N SER A 41 3.31 4.78 0.02
CA SER A 41 1.93 5.24 0.19
C SER A 41 1.07 4.43 -0.76
N LEU A 42 0.51 3.33 -0.25
CA LEU A 42 -0.54 2.59 -0.93
C LEU A 42 -1.84 3.41 -1.03
N GLY A 43 -1.89 4.62 -0.47
CA GLY A 43 -3.09 5.43 -0.28
C GLY A 43 -3.05 6.79 -0.96
N GLY A 44 -2.82 6.88 -2.27
CA GLY A 44 -2.88 8.16 -2.98
C GLY A 44 -3.51 8.07 -4.37
N GLY A 45 -4.70 8.66 -4.53
CA GLY A 45 -5.20 9.10 -5.84
C GLY A 45 -6.33 8.26 -6.44
N LEU A 46 -7.57 8.70 -6.22
CA LEU A 46 -8.67 8.46 -7.15
C LEU A 46 -8.54 9.48 -8.27
N THR A 47 -8.29 9.04 -9.50
CA THR A 47 -8.90 9.54 -10.73
C THR A 47 -8.38 8.69 -11.90
N GLY A 48 -9.32 8.15 -12.67
CA GLY A 48 -9.02 7.55 -13.95
C GLY A 48 -8.98 6.03 -13.95
N THR A 49 -9.58 5.47 -14.99
CA THR A 49 -9.38 4.12 -15.53
C THR A 49 -7.93 3.96 -16.02
N GLY A 50 -6.96 4.22 -15.15
CA GLY A 50 -5.53 4.25 -15.44
C GLY A 50 -4.85 3.00 -14.92
N ASN A 51 -4.47 2.12 -15.86
CA ASN A 51 -3.50 1.04 -15.76
C ASN A 51 -3.03 0.65 -14.35
N ILE A 52 -3.69 -0.35 -13.78
CA ILE A 52 -3.33 -1.07 -12.55
C ILE A 52 -2.16 -2.06 -12.84
N GLY A 53 -1.22 -1.66 -13.70
CA GLY A 53 -0.21 -2.56 -14.26
C GLY A 53 1.03 -2.78 -13.40
N ASN A 54 1.15 -2.13 -12.23
CA ASN A 54 2.47 -2.03 -11.57
C ASN A 54 2.52 -2.32 -10.07
N ILE A 55 1.46 -2.88 -9.47
CA ILE A 55 1.47 -3.20 -8.04
C ILE A 55 2.25 -4.50 -7.72
N ALA A 56 2.58 -5.35 -8.71
CA ALA A 56 3.27 -6.61 -8.41
C ALA A 56 4.04 -7.24 -9.59
N GLY A 57 4.78 -6.47 -10.40
CA GLY A 57 5.76 -7.02 -11.36
C GLY A 57 5.20 -7.97 -12.44
N GLY A 58 3.88 -8.06 -12.57
CA GLY A 58 3.17 -8.80 -13.60
C GLY A 58 2.17 -7.86 -14.27
N ASN A 59 2.05 -7.95 -15.59
CA ASN A 59 1.06 -7.21 -16.37
C ASN A 59 -0.37 -7.56 -15.91
N TYR A 60 -0.92 -6.85 -14.94
CA TYR A 60 -2.30 -7.09 -14.50
C TYR A 60 -3.29 -6.35 -15.42
N VAL A 61 -4.04 -7.16 -16.16
CA VAL A 61 -5.01 -6.77 -17.17
C VAL A 61 -6.32 -6.39 -16.46
N LYS A 62 -6.46 -5.09 -16.15
CA LYS A 62 -7.70 -4.41 -15.70
C LYS A 62 -8.32 -4.90 -14.38
N GLY A 63 -8.69 -3.94 -13.53
CA GLY A 63 -9.38 -4.20 -12.26
C GLY A 63 -10.86 -3.83 -12.33
N LEU A 64 -11.69 -4.56 -11.59
CA LEU A 64 -13.09 -4.23 -11.37
C LEU A 64 -13.18 -3.06 -10.37
N ASN A 65 -13.86 -1.98 -10.71
CA ASN A 65 -14.05 -0.84 -9.81
C ASN A 65 -15.54 -0.50 -9.72
N ILE A 66 -16.15 -0.84 -8.59
CA ILE A 66 -17.60 -0.68 -8.37
C ILE A 66 -17.85 0.05 -7.07
N ALA A 67 -18.83 0.95 -7.08
CA ALA A 67 -19.32 1.61 -5.88
C ALA A 67 -20.60 0.94 -5.38
N TYR A 68 -20.66 0.70 -4.08
CA TYR A 68 -21.80 0.15 -3.36
C TYR A 68 -22.26 1.16 -2.29
N GLU A 69 -23.56 1.22 -2.04
CA GLU A 69 -24.13 2.01 -0.93
C GLU A 69 -24.41 1.13 0.29
N SER A 70 -24.52 -0.19 0.09
CA SER A 70 -24.75 -1.19 1.12
C SER A 70 -24.06 -2.49 0.75
N PHE A 71 -23.85 -3.34 1.75
CA PHE A 71 -23.28 -4.66 1.54
C PHE A 71 -24.34 -5.64 1.05
N ASP A 72 -24.07 -6.24 -0.11
CA ASP A 72 -24.87 -7.31 -0.70
C ASP A 72 -23.92 -8.34 -1.33
N ALA A 73 -23.79 -9.50 -0.67
CA ALA A 73 -22.89 -10.56 -1.11
C ALA A 73 -23.30 -11.15 -2.47
N ALA A 74 -24.60 -11.26 -2.75
CA ALA A 74 -25.09 -11.84 -4.00
C ALA A 74 -24.79 -10.91 -5.17
N ARG A 75 -25.00 -9.60 -4.96
CA ARG A 75 -24.67 -8.57 -5.95
C ARG A 75 -23.16 -8.52 -6.23
N ILE A 76 -22.33 -8.49 -5.20
CA ILE A 76 -20.86 -8.48 -5.35
C ILE A 76 -20.39 -9.70 -6.14
N LYS A 77 -20.96 -10.88 -5.85
CA LYS A 77 -20.63 -12.11 -6.58
C LYS A 77 -21.03 -12.01 -8.06
N SER A 78 -22.26 -11.57 -8.33
CA SER A 78 -22.77 -11.39 -9.69
C SER A 78 -21.94 -10.37 -10.48
N ASP A 79 -21.50 -9.29 -9.84
CA ASP A 79 -20.69 -8.25 -10.47
C ASP A 79 -19.28 -8.77 -10.84
N ILE A 80 -18.69 -9.61 -9.97
CA ILE A 80 -17.41 -10.29 -10.25
C ILE A 80 -17.57 -11.28 -11.42
N GLU A 81 -18.62 -12.11 -11.40
CA GLU A 81 -18.91 -13.06 -12.47
C GLU A 81 -19.15 -12.35 -13.81
N GLY A 82 -19.90 -11.25 -13.78
CA GLY A 82 -20.14 -10.40 -14.93
C GLY A 82 -18.85 -9.79 -15.50
N PHE A 83 -17.95 -9.33 -14.63
CA PHE A 83 -16.65 -8.83 -15.06
C PHE A 83 -15.77 -9.92 -15.67
N ILE A 84 -15.70 -11.10 -15.07
CA ILE A 84 -14.97 -12.26 -15.61
C ILE A 84 -15.50 -12.62 -17.01
N ALA A 85 -16.82 -12.65 -17.20
CA ALA A 85 -17.42 -12.92 -18.49
C ALA A 85 -17.15 -11.81 -19.52
N ALA A 86 -17.26 -10.54 -19.13
CA ALA A 86 -17.06 -9.39 -20.01
C ALA A 86 -15.61 -9.26 -20.49
N GLU A 87 -14.64 -9.46 -19.60
CA GLU A 87 -13.21 -9.41 -19.92
C GLU A 87 -12.66 -10.75 -20.44
N LYS A 88 -13.54 -11.75 -20.66
CA LYS A 88 -13.18 -13.09 -21.16
C LYS A 88 -12.11 -13.78 -20.31
N LEU A 89 -12.13 -13.52 -19.00
CA LEU A 89 -11.23 -14.16 -18.06
C LEU A 89 -11.67 -15.61 -17.80
N PRO A 90 -10.75 -16.53 -17.47
CA PRO A 90 -11.10 -17.89 -17.07
C PRO A 90 -12.01 -17.88 -15.83
N ARG A 91 -12.95 -18.83 -15.76
CA ARG A 91 -13.81 -18.99 -14.57
C ARG A 91 -13.02 -19.39 -13.31
N SER A 92 -11.79 -19.88 -13.46
CA SER A 92 -10.83 -20.12 -12.37
C SER A 92 -10.26 -18.84 -11.78
N SER A 93 -10.56 -17.65 -12.35
CA SER A 93 -9.99 -16.39 -11.87
C SER A 93 -10.36 -16.10 -10.42
N VAL A 94 -9.37 -15.67 -9.64
CA VAL A 94 -9.53 -15.29 -8.24
C VAL A 94 -9.15 -13.83 -8.02
N VAL A 95 -9.65 -13.24 -6.95
CA VAL A 95 -9.25 -11.89 -6.53
C VAL A 95 -7.89 -12.01 -5.84
N LEU A 96 -6.87 -11.36 -6.39
CA LEU A 96 -5.54 -11.28 -5.76
C LEU A 96 -5.46 -10.12 -4.77
N PHE A 97 -6.07 -9.00 -5.13
CA PHE A 97 -6.02 -7.78 -4.34
C PHE A 97 -7.39 -7.10 -4.35
N ALA A 98 -7.85 -6.71 -3.16
CA ALA A 98 -9.10 -6.02 -2.95
C ALA A 98 -8.82 -4.73 -2.16
N LYS A 99 -9.04 -3.58 -2.79
CA LYS A 99 -8.97 -2.28 -2.15
C LYS A 99 -10.38 -1.78 -1.86
N ILE A 100 -10.67 -1.56 -0.57
CA ILE A 100 -11.95 -1.09 -0.09
C ILE A 100 -11.78 0.34 0.39
N VAL A 101 -12.51 1.27 -0.21
CA VAL A 101 -12.41 2.71 0.09
C VAL A 101 -13.76 3.21 0.55
N GLY A 102 -13.85 3.62 1.81
CA GLY A 102 -15.06 4.23 2.35
C GLY A 102 -15.11 5.74 2.09
N GLY A 103 -16.23 6.22 1.61
CA GLY A 103 -16.45 7.64 1.43
C GLY A 103 -16.68 8.35 2.75
N TYR A 104 -16.26 9.60 2.80
CA TYR A 104 -16.56 10.47 3.93
C TYR A 104 -16.83 11.90 3.46
N ASN A 105 -17.74 12.59 4.14
CA ASN A 105 -17.99 14.00 3.95
C ASN A 105 -17.13 14.84 4.91
N PRO A 106 -16.09 15.55 4.42
CA PRO A 106 -15.19 16.33 5.28
C PRO A 106 -15.89 17.47 6.06
N ALA A 107 -17.13 17.84 5.69
CA ALA A 107 -17.91 18.83 6.41
C ALA A 107 -18.69 18.27 7.61
N GLN A 108 -18.89 16.94 7.68
CA GLN A 108 -19.70 16.29 8.72
C GLN A 108 -18.93 15.22 9.49
N GLU A 109 -17.90 14.63 8.90
CA GLU A 109 -17.22 13.45 9.40
C GLU A 109 -15.74 13.41 9.01
N SER A 110 -14.99 12.65 9.79
CA SER A 110 -13.53 12.51 9.65
C SER A 110 -13.12 11.45 8.61
N GLU A 111 -11.84 11.49 8.19
CA GLU A 111 -11.26 10.45 7.33
C GLU A 111 -11.33 9.05 7.97
N GLU A 112 -11.22 9.00 9.29
CA GLU A 112 -11.24 7.77 10.09
C GLU A 112 -12.61 7.08 10.02
N GLU A 113 -13.71 7.84 9.99
CA GLU A 113 -15.06 7.29 9.80
C GLU A 113 -15.21 6.60 8.44
N GLY A 114 -14.63 7.18 7.39
CA GLY A 114 -14.54 6.54 6.07
C GLY A 114 -13.75 5.22 6.12
N LYS A 115 -12.60 5.20 6.80
CA LYS A 115 -11.80 3.96 6.96
C LYS A 115 -12.53 2.92 7.79
N PHE A 116 -13.26 3.33 8.82
CA PHE A 116 -14.05 2.44 9.66
C PHE A 116 -15.18 1.78 8.86
N ARG A 117 -15.85 2.52 7.96
CA ARG A 117 -16.82 1.92 7.02
C ARG A 117 -16.16 0.89 6.10
N ALA A 118 -14.99 1.20 5.55
CA ALA A 118 -14.25 0.25 4.73
C ALA A 118 -13.89 -1.02 5.50
N LEU A 119 -13.48 -0.89 6.78
CA LEU A 119 -13.20 -2.01 7.66
C LEU A 119 -14.44 -2.87 7.91
N LEU A 120 -15.57 -2.25 8.25
CA LEU A 120 -16.83 -2.98 8.45
C LEU A 120 -17.26 -3.75 7.21
N PHE A 121 -17.12 -3.14 6.03
CA PHE A 121 -17.41 -3.79 4.76
C PHE A 121 -16.47 -4.97 4.49
N SER A 122 -15.19 -4.83 4.82
CA SER A 122 -14.22 -5.93 4.71
C SER A 122 -14.57 -7.12 5.60
N ALA A 123 -15.02 -6.84 6.83
CA ALA A 123 -15.47 -7.87 7.76
C ALA A 123 -16.74 -8.57 7.25
N GLN A 124 -17.64 -7.83 6.62
CA GLN A 124 -18.84 -8.40 5.99
C GLN A 124 -18.49 -9.31 4.80
N ILE A 125 -17.53 -8.92 3.95
CA ILE A 125 -17.01 -9.78 2.86
C ILE A 125 -16.46 -11.09 3.43
N GLN A 126 -15.64 -11.01 4.48
CA GLN A 126 -15.07 -12.20 5.12
C GLN A 126 -16.15 -13.09 5.71
N LYS A 127 -17.12 -12.51 6.42
CA LYS A 127 -18.26 -13.24 7.01
C LYS A 127 -19.15 -13.90 5.97
N ALA A 128 -19.28 -13.32 4.78
CA ALA A 128 -20.09 -13.87 3.70
C ALA A 128 -19.41 -15.01 2.93
N GLU A 129 -18.14 -15.33 3.24
CA GLU A 129 -17.38 -16.43 2.64
C GLU A 129 -17.45 -16.47 1.11
N ILE A 130 -17.37 -15.29 0.48
CA ILE A 130 -17.39 -15.18 -0.98
C ILE A 130 -16.14 -15.84 -1.55
N ALA A 131 -16.30 -16.97 -2.26
CA ALA A 131 -15.20 -17.82 -2.73
C ALA A 131 -14.06 -17.08 -3.44
N TYR A 132 -14.40 -16.03 -4.22
CA TYR A 132 -13.44 -15.22 -4.97
C TYR A 132 -12.41 -14.50 -4.08
N PHE A 133 -12.73 -14.24 -2.80
CA PHE A 133 -11.87 -13.50 -1.86
C PHE A 133 -11.00 -14.39 -0.97
N SER A 134 -11.06 -15.72 -1.13
CA SER A 134 -10.35 -16.70 -0.28
C SER A 134 -8.85 -16.43 -0.13
N SER A 135 -8.19 -15.94 -1.18
CA SER A 135 -6.76 -15.60 -1.19
C SER A 135 -6.49 -14.10 -1.41
N ALA A 136 -7.51 -13.26 -1.27
CA ALA A 136 -7.39 -11.84 -1.60
C ALA A 136 -6.63 -11.08 -0.50
N LYS A 137 -5.63 -10.29 -0.89
CA LYS A 137 -5.04 -9.28 -0.01
C LYS A 137 -5.97 -8.08 0.08
N ILE A 138 -6.40 -7.71 1.28
CA ILE A 138 -7.31 -6.58 1.51
C ILE A 138 -6.51 -5.34 1.92
N ASP A 139 -6.72 -4.23 1.21
CA ASP A 139 -6.23 -2.90 1.58
C ASP A 139 -7.41 -1.97 1.88
N LEU A 140 -7.27 -1.15 2.91
CA LEU A 140 -8.32 -0.26 3.40
C LEU A 140 -7.93 1.19 3.14
N GLY A 141 -8.90 1.99 2.71
CA GLY A 141 -8.72 3.42 2.52
C GLY A 141 -10.00 4.21 2.74
N SER A 142 -9.88 5.51 2.57
CA SER A 142 -11.01 6.42 2.61
C SER A 142 -10.84 7.54 1.58
N SER A 143 -11.94 8.20 1.22
CA SER A 143 -11.88 9.32 0.29
C SER A 143 -12.99 10.35 0.49
N LYS A 144 -12.60 11.63 0.47
CA LYS A 144 -13.50 12.78 0.43
C LYS A 144 -14.23 12.98 -0.89
N LEU A 145 -13.82 12.26 -1.94
CA LEU A 145 -14.44 12.35 -3.27
C LEU A 145 -15.67 11.43 -3.40
N LEU A 146 -15.88 10.55 -2.43
CA LEU A 146 -17.00 9.62 -2.36
C LEU A 146 -18.01 10.14 -1.33
N LYS A 147 -19.30 9.84 -1.54
CA LYS A 147 -20.34 10.18 -0.57
C LYS A 147 -20.11 9.39 0.72
N ALA A 148 -20.52 9.95 1.86
CA ALA A 148 -20.45 9.31 3.18
C ALA A 148 -20.85 7.82 3.17
N ASN A 149 -22.03 7.51 2.63
CA ASN A 149 -22.57 6.15 2.66
C ASN A 149 -22.08 5.27 1.49
N GLN A 150 -21.10 5.72 0.73
CA GLN A 150 -20.63 5.03 -0.46
C GLN A 150 -19.30 4.34 -0.20
N ILE A 151 -19.17 3.11 -0.67
CA ILE A 151 -17.98 2.29 -0.55
C ILE A 151 -17.57 1.88 -1.95
N VAL A 152 -16.33 2.17 -2.31
CA VAL A 152 -15.75 1.72 -3.57
C VAL A 152 -14.92 0.48 -3.33
N LEU A 153 -15.24 -0.57 -4.06
CA LEU A 153 -14.51 -1.82 -4.11
C LEU A 153 -13.73 -1.87 -5.42
N ARG A 154 -12.41 -1.92 -5.29
CA ARG A 154 -11.49 -2.10 -6.41
C ARG A 154 -10.81 -3.45 -6.31
N LEU A 155 -11.05 -4.31 -7.27
CA LEU A 155 -10.53 -5.68 -7.31
C LEU A 155 -9.53 -5.84 -8.45
N THR A 156 -8.42 -6.49 -8.16
CA THR A 156 -7.50 -7.00 -9.18
C THR A 156 -7.67 -8.51 -9.23
N LEU A 157 -8.08 -9.00 -10.39
CA LEU A 157 -8.26 -10.42 -10.64
C LEU A 157 -7.07 -10.99 -11.40
N SER A 158 -6.78 -12.25 -11.15
CA SER A 158 -5.82 -13.02 -11.95
C SER A 158 -6.44 -14.33 -12.37
N PRO A 159 -6.25 -14.74 -13.63
CA PRO A 159 -6.41 -16.13 -14.03
C PRO A 159 -5.57 -17.03 -13.12
N GLN A 160 -6.14 -18.18 -12.75
CA GLN A 160 -5.44 -19.31 -12.17
C GLN A 160 -5.34 -20.41 -13.22
#